data_AF-A0A370BHR1-F1
#
_entry.id   AF-A0A370BHR1-F1
#
_cell.length_a   1.000
_cell.length_b   1.000
_cell.length_c   1.000
_cell.angle_alpha   90.00
_cell.angle_beta   90.00
_cell.angle_gamma   90.00
#
_symmetry.space_group_name_H-M   'P 1'
#
loop_
_entity.id
_entity.type
_entity.pdbx_description
1 polymer ?
#
loop_
_entity_poly.entity_id
_entity_poly.type
_entity_poly.pdbx_seq_one_letter_code
_entity_poly.pdbx_strand_id
1 'polypeptide(L)' 'MVVFDRQCDLAAEIVGFAGPMVRVVRPTGLHWQTHRVSLRPATPYEERQLAALAALHRTRLKGR' A
#
# COMPACT_ATOMS: atom_id res chain seq x y z
N MET A 1 4.96 -7.01 -3.62
CA MET A 1 3.73 -7.76 -3.28
C MET A 1 2.72 -6.79 -2.72
N VAL A 2 1.49 -6.78 -3.23
CA VAL A 2 0.41 -5.90 -2.74
C VAL A 2 -0.36 -6.62 -1.63
N VAL A 3 -0.64 -5.91 -0.55
CA VAL A 3 -1.38 -6.39 0.61
C VAL A 3 -2.47 -5.41 0.99
N PHE A 4 -3.49 -5.92 1.66
CA PHE A 4 -4.50 -5.13 2.33
C PHE A 4 -4.28 -5.19 3.84
N ASP A 5 -4.14 -4.02 4.46
CA ASP A 5 -4.04 -3.86 5.91
C ASP A 5 -5.43 -3.65 6.51
N ARG A 6 -5.87 -4.59 7.35
CA ARG A 6 -7.18 -4.54 8.02
C ARG A 6 -7.26 -3.46 9.09
N GLN A 7 -6.14 -3.02 9.67
CA GLN A 7 -6.16 -1.99 10.71
C GLN A 7 -6.31 -0.59 10.12
N CYS A 8 -5.69 -0.36 8.96
CA CYS A 8 -5.79 0.92 8.25
C CYS A 8 -6.89 0.94 7.19
N ASP A 9 -7.50 -0.21 6.87
CA ASP A 9 -8.47 -0.39 5.79
C ASP A 9 -7.93 0.07 4.42
N LEU A 10 -6.65 -0.26 4.14
CA LEU A 10 -5.92 0.26 2.98
C LEU A 10 -5.06 -0.80 2.31
N ALA A 11 -5.00 -0.72 0.97
CA ALA A 11 -4.04 -1.47 0.16
C ALA A 11 -2.69 -0.74 0.04
N ALA A 12 -1.60 -1.50 0.07
CA ALA A 12 -0.23 -1.02 -0.06
C ALA A 12 0.75 -2.09 -0.55
N GLU A 13 1.94 -1.66 -0.95
CA GLU A 13 3.05 -2.53 -1.34
C GLU A 13 3.98 -2.78 -0.16
N ILE A 14 4.38 -4.04 0.05
CA ILE A 14 5.43 -4.35 1.03
C ILE A 14 6.78 -3.87 0.50
N VAL A 15 7.49 -3.09 1.32
CA VAL A 15 8.84 -2.57 1.02
C VAL A 15 9.92 -3.15 1.92
N GLY A 16 9.55 -3.88 2.98
CA GLY A 16 10.51 -4.57 3.83
C GLY A 16 9.92 -5.02 5.15
N PHE A 17 10.81 -5.39 6.05
CA PHE A 17 10.48 -5.90 7.38
C PHE A 17 11.28 -5.13 8.44
N ALA A 18 10.68 -4.96 9.61
CA ALA A 18 11.28 -4.33 10.79
C ALA A 18 10.98 -5.21 12.00
N GLY A 19 11.84 -6.22 12.23
CA GLY A 19 11.59 -7.25 13.23
C GLY A 19 10.26 -7.98 12.95
N PRO A 20 9.30 -8.01 13.90
CA PRO A 20 8.00 -8.66 13.70
C PRO A 20 7.01 -7.85 12.85
N MET A 21 7.38 -6.62 12.46
CA MET A 21 6.53 -5.73 11.68
C MET A 21 6.89 -5.76 10.20
N VAL A 22 5.89 -5.47 9.37
CA VAL A 22 6.02 -5.32 7.92
C VAL A 22 5.96 -3.83 7.60
N ARG A 23 6.93 -3.34 6.82
CA ARG A 23 6.93 -1.99 6.26
C ARG A 23 6.16 -2.02 4.95
N VAL A 24 5.17 -1.16 4.84
CA VAL A 24 4.35 -1.01 3.63
C VAL A 24 4.34 0.44 3.16
N VAL A 25 4.20 0.62 1.85
CA VAL A 25 4.12 1.91 1.19
C VAL A 25 2.89 1.98 0.31
N ARG A 26 2.25 3.15 0.31
CA ARG A 26 1.26 3.50 -0.69
C ARG A 26 1.91 4.36 -1.76
N PRO A 27 1.57 4.18 -3.05
CA PRO A 27 2.07 5.02 -4.14
C PRO A 27 1.81 6.53 -4.00
N THR A 28 0.97 6.93 -3.04
CA THR A 28 0.70 8.33 -2.70
C THR A 28 1.72 8.94 -1.72
N GLY A 29 2.78 8.22 -1.36
CA GLY A 29 3.82 8.67 -0.42
C GLY A 29 3.50 8.42 1.06
N LEU A 30 2.46 7.63 1.36
CA LEU A 30 2.15 7.22 2.73
C LEU A 30 2.95 5.96 3.08
N HIS A 31 3.65 5.98 4.21
CA HIS A 31 4.44 4.86 4.72
C HIS A 31 4.00 4.51 6.13
N TRP A 32 3.87 3.23 6.42
CA TRP A 32 3.60 2.78 7.79
C TRP A 32 4.16 1.38 8.07
N GLN A 33 4.10 1.01 9.34
CA GLN A 33 4.47 -0.31 9.84
C GLN A 33 3.24 -0.97 10.44
N THR A 34 3.08 -2.26 10.18
CA THR A 34 1.94 -3.04 10.67
C THR A 34 2.37 -4.45 10.99
N HIS A 35 1.60 -5.14 11.82
CA HIS A 35 1.86 -6.55 12.10
C HIS A 35 1.46 -7.42 10.91
N ARG A 36 2.21 -8.49 10.65
CA ARG A 36 1.89 -9.43 9.57
C ARG A 36 0.47 -10.02 9.70
N VAL A 37 -0.04 -10.17 10.91
CA VAL A 37 -1.39 -10.70 11.18
C VAL A 37 -2.52 -9.76 10.75
N SER A 38 -2.23 -8.45 10.66
CA SER A 38 -3.17 -7.44 10.16
C SER A 38 -3.24 -7.43 8.63
N LEU A 39 -2.27 -8.05 7.96
CA LEU A 39 -2.16 -8.09 6.51
C LEU A 39 -2.84 -9.33 5.93
N ARG A 40 -3.50 -9.14 4.79
CA ARG A 40 -3.89 -10.22 3.88
C ARG A 40 -3.41 -9.90 2.46
N PRO A 41 -3.30 -10.89 1.58
CA PRO A 41 -3.17 -10.63 0.15
C PRO A 41 -4.28 -9.67 -0.31
N ALA A 42 -3.91 -8.71 -1.15
CA ALA A 42 -4.88 -7.84 -1.77
C ALA A 42 -5.75 -8.64 -2.75
N THR A 43 -7.00 -8.23 -2.90
CA THR A 43 -7.85 -8.77 -3.97
C THR A 43 -7.45 -8.16 -5.32
N PRO A 44 -7.77 -8.81 -6.45
CA PRO A 44 -7.52 -8.21 -7.77
C PRO A 44 -8.18 -6.84 -7.95
N TYR A 45 -9.28 -6.57 -7.25
CA TYR A 45 -9.93 -5.27 -7.25
C TYR A 45 -9.11 -4.21 -6.52
N GLU A 46 -8.61 -4.52 -5.32
CA GLU A 46 -7.76 -3.64 -4.52
C GLU A 46 -6.43 -3.33 -5.21
N GLU A 47 -5.84 -4.32 -5.89
CA GLU A 47 -4.64 -4.11 -6.70
C GLU A 47 -4.88 -3.11 -7.82
N ARG A 48 -6.01 -3.24 -8.55
CA ARG A 48 -6.41 -2.27 -9.57
C ARG A 48 -6.66 -0.88 -8.99
N GLN A 49 -7.31 -0.80 -7.83
CA GLN A 49 -7.54 0.47 -7.14
C GLN A 49 -6.21 1.14 -6.75
N LEU A 50 -5.25 0.38 -6.22
CA LEU A 50 -3.93 0.88 -5.86
C LEU A 50 -3.16 1.39 -7.09
N ALA A 51 -3.21 0.65 -8.20
CA ALA A 51 -2.59 1.07 -9.46
C ALA A 51 -3.22 2.35 -10.03
N ALA A 52 -4.55 2.49 -9.96
CA ALA A 52 -5.26 3.70 -10.37
C ALA A 52 -4.84 4.91 -9.52
N LEU A 53 -4.70 4.73 -8.21
CA LEU A 53 -4.21 5.76 -7.30
C LEU A 53 -2.76 6.16 -7.59
N ALA A 54 -1.90 5.20 -7.91
CA ALA A 54 -0.53 5.46 -8.33
C ALA A 54 -0.49 6.31 -9.60
N ALA A 55 -1.32 5.98 -10.60
CA ALA A 55 -1.43 6.74 -11.84
C ALA A 55 -1.91 8.17 -11.58
N LEU A 56 -2.97 8.33 -10.78
CA LEU A 56 -3.50 9.64 -10.41
C LEU A 56 -2.46 10.49 -9.68
N HIS A 57 -1.71 9.91 -8.73
CA HIS A 57 -0.67 10.62 -7.99
C HIS A 57 0.44 11.12 -8.93
N ARG A 58 0.92 10.27 -9.85
CA ARG A 58 1.90 10.68 -10.87
C ARG A 58 1.40 11.83 -11.75
N THR A 59 0.14 11.78 -12.19
CA THR A 59 -0.44 12.87 -12.99
C THR A 59 -0.49 14.17 -12.20
N ARG A 60 -0.88 14.13 -10.93
CA ARG A 60 -0.89 15.32 -10.05
C ARG A 60 0.51 15.91 -9.81
N LEU A 61 1.54 15.07 -9.69
CA LEU A 61 2.92 15.54 -9.53
C LEU A 61 3.46 16.24 -10.79
N LYS A 62 3.01 15.86 -11.99
CA LYS A 62 3.41 16.50 -13.26
C LYS A 62 2.77 17.85 -13.52
N GLY A 63 1.59 18.09 -12.93
CA GLY A 63 0.86 19.35 -13.07
C GLY A 63 1.26 20.43 -12.05
N ARG A 64 2.36 20.22 -11.32
CA ARG A 64 2.94 21.13 -10.33
C ARG A 64 4.30 21.58 -10.81
#